data_AF-A0A965HPR9-F1
#
_entry.id   AF-A0A965HPR9-F1
#
_cell.length_a   1.000
_cell.length_b   1.000
_cell.length_c   1.000
_cell.angle_alpha   90.00
_cell.angle_beta   90.00
_cell.angle_gamma   90.00
#
_symmetry.space_group_name_H-M   'P 1'
#
loop_
_entity.id
_entity.type
_entity.pdbx_description
1 polymer ?
#
loop_
_entity_poly.entity_id
_entity_poly.type
_entity_poly.pdbx_seq_one_letter_code
_entity_poly.pdbx_strand_id
1 'polypeptide(L)' 'MLRSLEVAKTGLEAQQAQLDVVSNNLANVSTTGFKKSRAVFQDLLYDNIRAPGSASSQTSTLPAGLQLGNG' A
#
# COMPACT_ATOMS: atom_id res chain seq x y z
N MET A 1 13.55 9.67 -1.22
CA MET A 1 13.06 10.17 0.08
C MET A 1 11.59 10.59 0.02
N LEU A 2 11.15 11.37 -0.98
CA LEU A 2 9.72 11.74 -1.11
C LEU A 2 8.79 10.53 -1.30
N ARG A 3 9.13 9.64 -2.24
CA ARG A 3 8.33 8.41 -2.52
C ARG A 3 8.20 7.46 -1.32
N SER A 4 9.26 7.29 -0.53
CA SER A 4 9.20 6.47 0.70
C SER A 4 8.31 7.08 1.78
N LEU A 5 8.23 8.42 1.83
CA LEU A 5 7.34 9.13 2.74
C LEU A 5 5.88 9.02 2.29
N GLU A 6 5.62 9.02 0.98
CA GLU A 6 4.28 8.79 0.41
C GLU A 6 3.77 7.38 0.69
N VAL A 7 4.62 6.36 0.56
CA VAL A 7 4.28 4.98 0.95
C VAL A 7 4.04 4.87 2.46
N ALA A 8 4.86 5.51 3.28
CA ALA A 8 4.65 5.53 4.73
C ALA A 8 3.34 6.27 5.11
N LYS A 9 3.03 7.36 4.42
CA LYS A 9 1.80 8.14 4.63
C LYS A 9 0.56 7.31 4.27
N THR A 10 0.53 6.69 3.10
CA THR A 10 -0.60 5.85 2.66
C THR A 10 -0.80 4.65 3.57
N GLY A 11 0.28 4.03 4.05
CA GLY A 11 0.21 2.97 5.07
C GLY A 11 -0.36 3.45 6.42
N LEU A 12 -0.01 4.67 6.85
CA LEU A 12 -0.55 5.26 8.07
C LEU A 12 -2.03 5.65 7.93
N GLU A 13 -2.41 6.21 6.78
CA GLU A 13 -3.82 6.51 6.46
C GLU A 13 -4.67 5.23 6.43
N ALA A 14 -4.14 4.13 5.87
CA ALA A 14 -4.80 2.83 5.91
C ALA A 14 -5.01 2.34 7.35
N GLN A 15 -3.98 2.45 8.20
CA GLN A 15 -4.10 2.08 9.62
C GLN A 15 -5.15 2.94 10.35
N GLN A 16 -5.18 4.25 10.11
CA GLN A 16 -6.18 5.15 10.68
C GLN A 16 -7.60 4.75 10.26
N ALA A 17 -7.82 4.51 8.97
CA ALA A 17 -9.13 4.07 8.46
C ALA A 17 -9.58 2.74 9.08
N GLN A 18 -8.64 1.82 9.30
CA GLN A 18 -8.93 0.56 9.99
C GLN A 18 -9.33 0.78 11.45
N LEU A 19 -8.63 1.66 12.17
CA LEU A 19 -8.97 2.03 13.55
C LEU A 19 -10.34 2.69 13.64
N ASP A 20 -10.71 3.53 12.68
CA ASP A 20 -12.01 4.19 12.64
C ASP A 20 -13.14 3.17 12.45
N VAL A 21 -12.96 2.20 11.55
CA VAL A 21 -13.93 1.11 11.34
C VAL A 21 -14.05 0.22 12.59
N VAL A 22 -12.93 -0.12 13.22
CA VAL A 22 -12.95 -0.90 14.47
C VAL A 22 -13.66 -0.13 15.59
N SER A 23 -13.36 1.17 15.74
CA SER A 23 -13.97 2.02 16.75
C SER A 23 -15.47 2.18 16.54
N ASN A 24 -15.92 2.38 15.30
CA ASN A 24 -17.34 2.45 14.96
C ASN A 24 -18.06 1.13 15.25
N ASN A 25 -17.45 0.00 14.91
CA ASN A 25 -18.02 -1.32 15.20
C ASN A 25 -18.10 -1.60 16.70
N LEU A 26 -17.09 -1.20 17.48
CA LEU A 26 -17.06 -1.37 18.93
C LEU A 26 -18.12 -0.49 19.60
N ALA A 27 -18.25 0.77 19.17
CA ALA A 27 -19.25 1.69 19.72
C ALA A 27 -20.69 1.21 19.49
N ASN A 28 -20.95 0.49 18.38
CA ASN A 28 -22.28 0.02 18.00
C ASN A 28 -22.54 -1.47 18.29
N VAL A 29 -21.66 -2.14 19.06
CA VAL A 29 -21.80 -3.58 19.34
C VAL A 29 -23.09 -3.93 20.10
N SER A 30 -23.59 -3.00 20.92
CA SER A 30 -24.81 -3.16 21.73
C SER A 30 -26.07 -2.65 21.02
N THR A 31 -25.94 -2.08 19.81
CA THR A 31 -27.06 -1.55 19.04
C THR A 31 -27.79 -2.69 18.33
N THR A 32 -29.08 -2.88 18.62
CA THR A 32 -29.89 -3.92 17.98
C THR A 32 -30.01 -3.67 16.47
N GLY A 33 -29.69 -4.67 15.65
CA GLY A 33 -29.75 -4.57 14.19
C GLY A 33 -28.52 -3.94 13.52
N PHE A 34 -27.46 -3.59 14.27
CA PHE A 34 -26.22 -3.08 13.68
C PHE A 34 -25.47 -4.15 12.89
N LYS A 35 -24.97 -3.79 11.70
CA LYS A 35 -24.16 -4.66 10.84
C LYS A 35 -22.70 -4.21 10.87
N LYS A 36 -21.82 -5.14 11.24
CA LYS A 36 -20.38 -4.89 11.30
C LYS A 36 -19.79 -4.58 9.92
N SER A 37 -18.99 -3.53 9.84
CA SER A 37 -18.24 -3.15 8.64
C SER A 37 -16.78 -3.61 8.72
N ARG A 38 -16.12 -3.81 7.58
CA ARG A 38 -14.69 -4.19 7.51
C ARG A 38 -13.99 -3.34 6.45
N ALA A 39 -12.87 -2.72 6.81
CA ALA A 39 -11.97 -2.10 5.85
C ALA A 39 -11.19 -3.18 5.08
N VAL A 40 -11.11 -3.05 3.75
CA VAL A 40 -10.30 -3.90 2.88
C VAL A 40 -9.36 -2.99 2.11
N PHE A 41 -8.06 -3.28 2.18
CA PHE A 41 -7.02 -2.53 1.47
C PHE A 41 -6.56 -3.34 0.27
N GLN A 42 -6.18 -2.63 -0.79
CA GLN A 42 -5.64 -3.20 -2.03
C GLN A 42 -4.36 -2.44 -2.37
N ASP A 43 -3.35 -3.19 -2.81
CA ASP A 43 -2.09 -2.62 -3.26
C ASP A 43 -2.31 -1.75 -4.50
N LEU A 44 -1.57 -0.65 -4.59
CA LEU A 44 -1.56 0.23 -5.75
C LEU A 44 -0.64 -0.33 -6.85
N LEU A 45 -0.76 0.22 -8.08
CA LEU A 45 0.03 -0.24 -9.22
C LEU A 45 1.55 -0.19 -8.94
N TYR A 46 2.24 -1.25 -9.35
CA TYR A 46 3.70 -1.35 -9.30
C TYR A 46 4.34 -0.47 -10.39
N ASP A 47 5.29 0.36 -10.00
CA ASP A 47 6.08 1.14 -10.96
C ASP A 47 7.32 0.35 -11.40
N ASN A 48 7.45 0.13 -12.70
CA ASN A 48 8.58 -0.58 -13.30
C ASN A 48 9.72 0.42 -13.52
N ILE A 49 10.53 0.63 -12.47
CA ILE A 49 11.63 1.59 -12.50
C ILE A 49 12.69 1.21 -13.54
N ARG A 50 12.91 -0.09 -13.77
CA ARG A 50 13.81 -0.59 -14.83
C ARG A 50 13.33 -1.93 -15.40
N ALA A 51 13.07 -1.96 -16.70
CA ALA A 51 12.79 -3.18 -17.43
C ALA A 51 14.03 -4.10 -17.48
N PRO A 52 13.86 -5.43 -17.36
CA PRO A 52 14.96 -6.37 -17.51
C PRO A 52 15.62 -6.21 -18.88
N GLY A 53 16.94 -6.08 -18.92
CA GLY A 53 17.70 -5.87 -20.17
C GLY A 53 18.06 -4.42 -20.51
N SER A 54 17.77 -3.42 -19.67
CA SER A 54 18.23 -2.05 -19.91
C SER A 54 19.73 -1.89 -19.61
N ALA A 55 20.51 -1.37 -20.55
CA ALA A 55 21.95 -1.13 -20.38
C ALA A 55 22.22 -0.10 -19.26
N SER A 56 22.91 -0.52 -18.19
CA SER A 56 23.24 0.39 -17.08
C SER A 56 24.59 1.08 -17.24
N SER A 57 25.50 0.57 -18.09
CA SER A 57 26.78 1.16 -18.52
C SER A 57 27.38 0.30 -19.63
N GLN A 58 28.33 0.85 -20.41
CA GLN A 58 28.87 0.34 -21.69
C GLN A 58 29.42 -1.12 -21.69
N THR A 59 29.49 -1.81 -20.54
CA THR A 59 29.98 -3.20 -20.42
C THR A 59 29.20 -4.07 -19.40
N SER A 60 28.05 -3.66 -18.87
CA SER A 60 27.31 -4.50 -17.89
C SER A 60 25.80 -4.46 -18.09
N THR A 61 25.25 -5.60 -18.53
CA THR A 61 23.82 -5.90 -18.57
C THR A 61 23.41 -6.57 -17.27
N LEU A 62 22.61 -5.89 -16.47
CA LEU A 62 21.99 -6.46 -15.27
C LEU A 62 20.75 -7.26 -15.71
N PRO A 63 20.67 -8.58 -15.42
CA PRO A 63 19.60 -9.45 -15.92
C PRO A 63 18.27 -9.32 -15.17
N ALA A 64 18.25 -8.68 -13.99
CA ALA A 64 17.03 -8.55 -13.17
C ALA A 64 16.40 -7.16 -13.33
N GLY A 65 15.11 -7.12 -13.69
CA GLY A 65 14.30 -5.91 -13.65
C GLY A 65 14.01 -5.50 -12.20
N LEU A 66 13.96 -4.20 -11.93
CA LEU A 66 13.59 -3.68 -10.61
C LEU A 66 12.15 -3.17 -10.69
N GLN A 67 11.24 -3.97 -10.15
CA GLN A 67 9.83 -3.62 -9.94
C GLN A 67 9.68 -3.18 -8.48
N LEU A 68 9.20 -1.95 -8.26
CA LEU A 68 9.01 -1.40 -6.93
C LEU A 68 7.52 -1.15 -6.70
N GLY A 69 6.98 -1.64 -5.58
CA GLY A 69 5.59 -1.41 -5.19
C GLY A 69 5.40 -0.01 -4.64
N ASN A 70 4.31 0.65 -5.03
CA ASN A 70 4.03 2.04 -4.68
C ASN A 70 3.15 2.21 -3.43
N GLY A 71 3.04 1.15 -2.61
CA GLY A 71 2.14 1.08 -1.46
C GLY A 71 0.83 0.42 -1.81
#